data_AF-A0AAV4A806-F1
#
_entry.id   AF-A0AAV4A806-F1
#
_cell.length_a   1.000
_cell.length_b   1.000
_cell.length_c   1.000
_cell.angle_alpha   90.00
_cell.angle_beta   90.00
_cell.angle_gamma   90.00
#
_symmetry.space_group_name_H-M   'P 1'
#
loop_
_entity.id
_entity.type
_entity.pdbx_description
1 polymer ?
#
loop_
_entity_poly.entity_id
_entity_poly.type
_entity_poly.pdbx_seq_one_letter_code
_entity_poly.pdbx_strand_id
1 'polypeptide(L)'
;MISNPDLRVTDMISNPDPHVTDMISNPDPHVTDMISNPDPHVTDTISNPDPHVTDMISNPDPHVTDTISKPDAHVADMISNPDPHVTDMISNPDPRVTDMISNPDPHVTDTISKPDAHVADMISNPDPHVTDMISNPDPHVTDTISNSDPHVRAMHTKI
;
A
#
# COMPACT_ATOMS: atom_id res chain seq x y z
N MET A 1 9.16 16.66 -7.15
CA MET A 1 8.12 17.71 -7.03
C MET A 1 7.49 17.93 -8.38
N ILE A 2 6.55 17.05 -8.74
CA ILE A 2 5.68 17.27 -9.90
C ILE A 2 4.53 18.16 -9.39
N SER A 3 4.62 19.46 -9.63
CA SER A 3 3.51 20.38 -9.43
C SER A 3 2.85 20.58 -10.79
N ASN A 4 1.87 19.75 -11.11
CA ASN A 4 1.12 19.82 -12.36
C ASN A 4 -0.37 20.06 -12.03
N PRO A 5 -1.03 21.10 -12.57
CA PRO A 5 -2.42 21.44 -12.30
C PRO A 5 -3.37 20.60 -13.19
N ASP A 6 -3.05 19.32 -13.38
CA ASP A 6 -3.89 18.40 -14.13
C ASP A 6 -4.81 17.66 -13.15
N LEU A 7 -6.09 17.62 -13.47
CA LEU A 7 -7.17 16.97 -12.71
C LEU A 7 -6.95 15.47 -12.46
N ARG A 8 -5.86 14.90 -12.98
CA ARG A 8 -5.42 13.51 -12.87
C ARG A 8 -3.89 13.48 -12.95
N VAL A 9 -3.26 12.88 -11.94
CA VAL A 9 -1.84 12.53 -11.96
C VAL A 9 -1.75 11.05 -12.30
N THR A 10 -1.00 10.72 -13.35
CA THR A 10 -0.67 9.33 -13.68
C THR A 10 0.83 9.25 -13.86
N ASP A 11 1.49 8.51 -12.97
CA ASP A 11 2.89 8.13 -13.13
C ASP A 11 2.97 6.64 -13.50
N MET A 12 3.93 6.33 -14.36
CA MET A 12 4.18 4.98 -14.85
C MET A 12 5.68 4.81 -15.01
N ILE A 13 6.27 4.06 -14.10
CA ILE A 13 7.71 3.82 -14.04
C ILE A 13 7.98 2.35 -14.33
N SER A 14 8.84 2.07 -15.32
CA SER A 14 9.19 0.70 -15.70
C SER A 14 10.70 0.51 -15.76
N ASN A 15 11.20 -0.46 -15.01
CA ASN A 15 12.63 -0.76 -14.81
C ASN A 15 13.45 0.48 -14.39
N PRO A 16 13.03 1.19 -13.32
CA PRO A 16 13.79 2.34 -12.82
C PRO A 16 15.18 1.98 -12.29
N ASP A 17 16.03 3.01 -12.24
CA ASP A 17 17.39 2.99 -11.65
C ASP A 17 17.35 2.72 -10.12
N PRO A 18 18.51 2.49 -9.47
CA PRO A 18 18.61 1.70 -8.24
C PRO A 18 17.79 2.13 -7.00
N HIS A 19 17.29 3.35 -6.99
CA HIS A 19 16.55 3.90 -5.88
C HIS A 19 15.44 4.78 -6.42
N VAL A 20 14.20 4.29 -6.27
CA VAL A 20 13.00 5.07 -6.54
C VAL A 20 12.52 5.66 -5.24
N THR A 21 12.43 6.98 -5.23
CA THR A 21 11.69 7.69 -4.18
C THR A 21 10.69 8.56 -4.90
N ASP A 22 9.42 8.18 -4.82
CA ASP A 22 8.34 9.08 -5.19
C ASP A 22 7.69 9.67 -3.94
N MET A 23 7.29 10.93 -4.05
CA MET A 23 6.63 11.65 -2.99
C MET A 23 5.62 12.61 -3.60
N ILE A 24 4.36 12.29 -3.39
CA ILE A 24 3.22 13.05 -3.86
C ILE A 24 2.55 13.70 -2.63
N SER A 25 2.38 15.02 -2.67
CA SER A 25 1.79 15.78 -1.55
C SER A 25 0.68 16.70 -2.04
N ASN A 26 -0.51 16.54 -1.48
CA ASN A 26 -1.75 17.21 -1.86
C ASN A 26 -2.04 17.12 -3.38
N PRO A 27 -2.04 15.91 -3.98
CA PRO A 27 -2.35 15.75 -5.39
C PRO A 27 -3.81 16.09 -5.71
N ASP A 28 -4.02 16.51 -6.95
CA ASP A 28 -5.31 16.78 -7.60
C ASP A 28 -6.11 15.46 -7.87
N PRO A 29 -7.42 15.52 -8.21
CA PRO A 29 -8.47 14.55 -7.85
C PRO A 29 -8.26 13.03 -8.00
N HIS A 30 -7.32 12.62 -8.84
CA HIS A 30 -7.07 11.20 -9.11
C HIS A 30 -5.58 10.99 -9.28
N VAL A 31 -5.01 10.16 -8.41
CA VAL A 31 -3.63 9.68 -8.54
C VAL A 31 -3.67 8.22 -8.99
N THR A 32 -2.88 7.91 -9.98
CA THR A 32 -2.51 6.55 -10.34
C THR A 32 -1.00 6.51 -10.41
N ASP A 33 -0.35 5.81 -9.49
CA ASP A 33 1.05 5.44 -9.62
C ASP A 33 1.16 3.96 -9.99
N MET A 34 2.09 3.64 -10.88
CA MET A 34 2.37 2.28 -11.30
C MET A 34 3.87 2.10 -11.48
N ILE A 35 4.46 1.27 -10.63
CA ILE A 35 5.88 0.94 -10.66
C ILE A 35 6.04 -0.54 -11.03
N SER A 36 6.78 -0.82 -12.09
CA SER A 36 7.02 -2.19 -12.60
C SER A 36 8.50 -2.52 -12.68
N ASN A 37 8.88 -3.66 -12.08
CA ASN A 37 10.24 -4.17 -11.98
C ASN A 37 11.26 -3.15 -11.44
N PRO A 38 11.00 -2.46 -10.32
CA PRO A 38 12.00 -1.62 -9.68
C PRO A 38 13.09 -2.47 -9.03
N ASP A 39 14.33 -1.98 -9.08
CA ASP A 39 15.55 -2.58 -8.50
C ASP A 39 16.40 -1.42 -7.92
N PRO A 40 17.04 -1.47 -6.73
CA PRO A 40 16.74 -2.30 -5.56
C PRO A 40 15.76 -1.74 -4.49
N HIS A 41 15.47 -0.44 -4.46
CA HIS A 41 14.67 0.14 -3.37
C HIS A 41 13.58 1.06 -3.88
N VAL A 42 12.36 0.84 -3.42
CA VAL A 42 11.20 1.71 -3.65
C VAL A 42 10.75 2.30 -2.32
N THR A 43 10.63 3.61 -2.29
CA THR A 43 9.85 4.33 -1.30
C THR A 43 8.82 5.16 -2.05
N ASP A 44 7.55 4.81 -1.93
CA ASP A 44 6.46 5.70 -2.32
C ASP A 44 5.84 6.32 -1.08
N THR A 45 5.40 7.56 -1.21
CA THR A 45 4.72 8.29 -0.15
C THR A 45 3.70 9.25 -0.73
N ILE A 46 2.43 8.96 -0.48
CA ILE A 46 1.31 9.80 -0.88
C ILE A 46 0.70 10.44 0.36
N SER A 47 0.69 11.78 0.41
CA SER A 47 0.19 12.55 1.56
C SER A 47 -0.95 13.50 1.19
N ASN A 48 -2.04 13.44 1.94
CA ASN A 48 -3.30 14.17 1.75
C ASN A 48 -3.85 14.12 0.30
N PRO A 49 -3.97 12.94 -0.33
CA PRO A 49 -4.59 12.86 -1.64
C PRO A 49 -6.10 13.08 -1.56
N ASP A 50 -6.61 13.89 -2.48
CA ASP A 50 -8.05 14.13 -2.67
C ASP A 50 -8.41 13.75 -4.11
N PRO A 51 -9.49 12.99 -4.40
CA PRO A 51 -10.11 11.95 -3.58
C PRO A 51 -9.65 10.50 -3.86
N HIS A 52 -9.15 10.16 -5.05
CA HIS A 52 -8.88 8.75 -5.42
C HIS A 52 -7.39 8.47 -5.63
N VAL A 53 -6.88 7.44 -4.95
CA VAL A 53 -5.53 6.90 -5.13
C VAL A 53 -5.62 5.46 -5.61
N THR A 54 -4.82 5.15 -6.61
CA THR A 54 -4.48 3.79 -6.99
C THR A 54 -2.96 3.72 -7.05
N ASP A 55 -2.36 2.96 -6.16
CA ASP A 55 -0.95 2.59 -6.27
C ASP A 55 -0.85 1.11 -6.70
N MET A 56 0.15 0.81 -7.51
CA MET A 56 0.43 -0.53 -7.96
C MET A 56 1.92 -0.74 -8.15
N ILE A 57 2.48 -1.64 -7.34
CA ILE A 57 3.88 -2.05 -7.42
C ILE A 57 3.95 -3.51 -7.86
N SER A 58 4.63 -3.77 -8.97
CA SER A 58 4.75 -5.11 -9.56
C SER A 58 6.20 -5.56 -9.71
N ASN A 59 6.49 -6.76 -9.20
CA ASN A 59 7.81 -7.41 -9.15
C ASN A 59 8.93 -6.51 -8.62
N PRO A 60 8.76 -5.85 -7.46
CA PRO A 60 9.86 -5.11 -6.84
C PRO A 60 10.90 -6.04 -6.22
N ASP A 61 12.17 -5.65 -6.34
CA ASP A 61 13.34 -6.32 -5.73
C ASP A 61 14.24 -5.23 -5.11
N PRO A 62 14.88 -5.37 -3.93
CA PRO A 62 14.50 -6.13 -2.75
C PRO A 62 13.52 -5.43 -1.75
N HIS A 63 13.46 -4.10 -1.70
CA HIS A 63 12.74 -3.42 -0.58
C HIS A 63 11.68 -2.44 -1.06
N VAL A 64 10.46 -2.63 -0.54
CA VAL A 64 9.34 -1.71 -0.74
C VAL A 64 8.91 -1.11 0.58
N THR A 65 8.79 0.21 0.59
CA THR A 65 8.03 0.95 1.59
C THR A 65 7.00 1.78 0.86
N ASP A 66 5.72 1.44 1.02
CA ASP A 66 4.64 2.33 0.62
C ASP A 66 4.04 3.00 1.87
N THR A 67 3.59 4.24 1.72
CA THR A 67 2.94 4.99 2.78
C THR A 67 1.90 5.94 2.22
N ILE A 68 0.63 5.66 2.53
CA ILE A 68 -0.48 6.53 2.19
C ILE A 68 -1.04 7.18 3.47
N SER A 69 -1.02 8.50 3.52
CA SER A 69 -1.42 9.28 4.69
C SER A 69 -2.56 10.25 4.39
N LYS A 70 -3.64 10.16 5.17
CA LYS A 70 -4.83 11.01 5.15
C LYS A 70 -5.49 11.11 3.75
N PRO A 71 -5.80 9.99 3.09
CA PRO A 71 -6.59 10.02 1.86
C PRO A 71 -8.05 10.39 2.16
N ASP A 72 -8.62 11.28 1.34
CA ASP A 72 -9.95 11.88 1.54
C ASP A 72 -11.11 11.11 0.85
N ALA A 73 -10.84 10.04 0.07
CA ALA A 73 -11.93 9.12 -0.33
C ALA A 73 -11.57 7.63 -0.49
N HIS A 74 -10.85 7.27 -1.56
CA HIS A 74 -10.68 5.88 -1.94
C HIS A 74 -9.21 5.57 -2.18
N VAL A 75 -8.72 4.56 -1.48
CA VAL A 75 -7.40 3.98 -1.70
C VAL A 75 -7.57 2.55 -2.21
N ALA A 76 -6.90 2.27 -3.31
CA ALA A 76 -6.57 0.93 -3.72
C ALA A 76 -5.04 0.84 -3.76
N ASP A 77 -4.44 0.04 -2.90
CA ASP A 77 -3.03 -0.33 -2.99
C ASP A 77 -2.93 -1.80 -3.43
N MET A 78 -1.93 -2.09 -4.26
CA MET A 78 -1.67 -3.42 -4.77
C MET A 78 -0.17 -3.65 -4.96
N ILE A 79 0.37 -4.58 -4.18
CA ILE A 79 1.76 -5.05 -4.30
C ILE A 79 1.76 -6.50 -4.78
N SER A 80 2.42 -6.77 -5.90
CA SER A 80 2.46 -8.10 -6.53
C SER A 80 3.87 -8.63 -6.73
N ASN A 81 4.11 -9.86 -6.27
CA ASN A 81 5.39 -10.59 -6.28
C ASN A 81 6.59 -9.77 -5.73
N PRO A 82 6.47 -9.15 -4.56
CA PRO A 82 7.62 -8.49 -3.93
C PRO A 82 8.60 -9.51 -3.34
N ASP A 83 9.89 -9.23 -3.47
CA ASP A 83 11.01 -9.96 -2.87
C ASP A 83 11.96 -8.92 -2.24
N PRO A 84 12.59 -9.09 -1.05
CA PRO A 84 12.16 -9.89 0.09
C PRO A 84 11.38 -9.12 1.19
N HIS A 85 11.28 -7.79 1.13
CA HIS A 85 10.73 -6.99 2.25
C HIS A 85 9.71 -5.95 1.82
N VAL A 86 8.51 -6.07 2.37
CA VAL A 86 7.41 -5.11 2.18
C VAL A 86 7.02 -4.48 3.51
N THR A 87 6.95 -3.16 3.52
CA THR A 87 6.22 -2.39 4.53
C THR A 87 5.17 -1.57 3.81
N ASP A 88 3.89 -1.88 4.03
CA ASP A 88 2.78 -1.01 3.64
C ASP A 88 2.18 -0.36 4.90
N MET A 89 1.83 0.92 4.77
CA MET A 89 1.26 1.72 5.84
C MET A 89 0.20 2.69 5.32
N ILE A 90 -1.05 2.45 5.69
CA ILE A 90 -2.16 3.36 5.40
C ILE A 90 -2.67 4.00 6.69
N SER A 91 -2.69 5.34 6.75
CA SER A 91 -2.99 6.10 7.98
C SER A 91 -4.10 7.15 7.83
N ASN A 92 -5.11 7.07 8.68
CA ASN A 92 -6.33 7.90 8.71
C ASN A 92 -7.06 7.96 7.35
N PRO A 93 -7.40 6.82 6.72
CA PRO A 93 -8.15 6.84 5.48
C PRO A 93 -9.65 7.05 5.71
N ASP A 94 -10.26 7.91 4.89
CA ASP A 94 -11.70 8.14 4.83
C ASP A 94 -12.18 8.02 3.36
N PRO A 95 -13.27 7.28 3.01
CA PRO A 95 -13.92 6.20 3.75
C PRO A 95 -13.54 4.76 3.30
N ARG A 96 -12.88 4.53 2.16
CA ARG A 96 -12.64 3.15 1.67
C ARG A 96 -11.18 2.84 1.36
N VAL A 97 -10.70 1.74 1.94
CA VAL A 97 -9.40 1.14 1.63
C VAL A 97 -9.59 -0.27 1.09
N THR A 98 -8.89 -0.55 0.00
CA THR A 98 -8.59 -1.92 -0.44
C THR A 98 -7.08 -2.03 -0.52
N ASP A 99 -6.50 -2.87 0.32
CA ASP A 99 -5.10 -3.25 0.23
C ASP A 99 -5.00 -4.73 -0.22
N MET A 100 -4.02 -5.01 -1.06
CA MET A 100 -3.76 -6.35 -1.58
C MET A 100 -2.27 -6.59 -1.78
N ILE A 101 -1.74 -7.56 -1.05
CA ILE A 101 -0.38 -8.07 -1.23
C ILE A 101 -0.43 -9.51 -1.73
N SER A 102 0.17 -9.78 -2.89
CA SER A 102 0.13 -11.09 -3.56
C SER A 102 1.52 -11.67 -3.78
N ASN A 103 1.70 -12.94 -3.38
CA ASN A 103 2.94 -13.71 -3.45
C ASN A 103 4.18 -12.99 -2.86
N PRO A 104 4.12 -12.41 -1.65
CA PRO A 104 5.30 -11.83 -1.03
C PRO A 104 6.23 -12.93 -0.49
N ASP A 105 7.53 -12.74 -0.66
CA ASP A 105 8.61 -13.52 -0.03
C ASP A 105 9.49 -12.55 0.78
N PRO A 106 10.07 -12.90 1.95
CA PRO A 106 9.44 -13.58 3.08
C PRO A 106 8.84 -12.60 4.11
N HIS A 107 9.15 -11.29 4.07
CA HIS A 107 8.80 -10.39 5.17
C HIS A 107 7.78 -9.32 4.77
N VAL A 108 6.56 -9.44 5.31
CA VAL A 108 5.50 -8.45 5.14
C VAL A 108 5.12 -7.83 6.47
N THR A 109 5.13 -6.49 6.50
CA THR A 109 4.40 -5.71 7.50
C THR A 109 3.36 -4.87 6.76
N ASP A 110 2.09 -5.18 6.97
CA ASP A 110 0.98 -4.31 6.59
C ASP A 110 0.40 -3.66 7.86
N THR A 111 0.05 -2.39 7.77
CA THR A 111 -0.58 -1.64 8.86
C THR A 111 -1.57 -0.61 8.34
N ILE A 112 -2.83 -0.80 8.72
CA ILE A 112 -3.91 0.17 8.49
C ILE A 112 -4.34 0.80 9.82
N SER A 113 -4.24 2.12 9.93
CA SER A 113 -4.50 2.85 11.17
C SER A 113 -5.63 3.87 11.04
N LYS A 114 -6.60 3.81 11.95
CA LYS A 114 -7.76 4.71 12.07
C LYS A 114 -8.57 4.85 10.77
N PRO A 115 -9.01 3.74 10.14
CA PRO A 115 -9.91 3.83 9.00
C PRO A 115 -11.33 4.23 9.45
N ASP A 116 -11.91 5.22 8.78
CA ASP A 116 -13.20 5.83 9.16
C ASP A 116 -14.43 5.06 8.62
N ALA A 117 -14.26 4.05 7.74
CA ALA A 117 -15.37 3.20 7.32
C ALA A 117 -15.02 1.77 6.88
N HIS A 118 -14.67 1.56 5.61
CA HIS A 118 -14.54 0.22 5.01
C HIS A 118 -13.09 -0.12 4.69
N VAL A 119 -12.61 -1.22 5.26
CA VAL A 119 -11.30 -1.80 4.95
C VAL A 119 -11.48 -3.21 4.42
N ALA A 120 -10.87 -3.49 3.28
CA ALA A 120 -10.59 -4.83 2.81
C ALA A 120 -9.07 -4.96 2.67
N ASP A 121 -8.46 -5.74 3.54
CA ASP A 121 -7.05 -6.12 3.46
C ASP A 121 -6.97 -7.61 3.06
N MET A 122 -6.08 -7.92 2.14
CA MET A 122 -5.85 -9.26 1.62
C MET A 122 -4.38 -9.55 1.36
N ILE A 123 -3.85 -10.56 2.05
CA ILE A 123 -2.52 -11.11 1.78
C ILE A 123 -2.67 -12.54 1.25
N SER A 124 -2.14 -12.80 0.05
CA SER A 124 -2.27 -14.10 -0.62
C SER A 124 -0.93 -14.76 -0.93
N ASN A 125 -0.81 -16.05 -0.60
CA ASN A 125 0.40 -16.88 -0.79
C ASN A 125 1.70 -16.28 -0.20
N PRO A 126 1.72 -15.80 1.06
CA PRO A 126 2.96 -15.31 1.66
C PRO A 126 3.91 -16.46 2.04
N ASP A 127 5.21 -16.31 1.72
CA ASP A 127 6.32 -17.06 2.32
C ASP A 127 6.73 -16.40 3.67
N PRO A 128 7.49 -17.04 4.57
CA PRO A 128 7.26 -16.94 6.02
C PRO A 128 7.57 -15.55 6.59
N HIS A 129 6.63 -15.04 7.41
CA HIS A 129 6.67 -13.86 8.29
C HIS A 129 5.78 -12.69 7.84
N VAL A 130 4.48 -12.83 8.14
CA VAL A 130 3.50 -11.75 7.94
C VAL A 130 3.10 -11.15 9.29
N THR A 131 3.21 -9.83 9.40
CA THR A 131 2.50 -9.04 10.41
C THR A 131 1.49 -8.17 9.69
N ASP A 132 0.22 -8.38 9.96
CA ASP A 132 -0.87 -7.49 9.55
C ASP A 132 -1.49 -6.88 10.82
N MET A 133 -1.74 -5.58 10.78
CA MET A 133 -2.33 -4.83 11.87
C MET A 133 -3.35 -3.81 11.38
N ILE A 134 -4.61 -3.97 11.81
CA ILE A 134 -5.63 -2.92 11.66
C ILE A 134 -5.98 -2.34 13.04
N SER A 135 -5.73 -1.05 13.21
CA SER A 135 -5.89 -0.33 14.49
C SER A 135 -6.97 0.75 14.43
N ASN A 136 -7.81 0.79 15.47
CA ASN A 136 -8.96 1.68 15.63
C ASN A 136 -9.92 1.72 14.43
N PRO A 137 -10.38 0.56 13.90
CA PRO A 137 -11.29 0.58 12.79
C PRO A 137 -12.74 0.89 13.19
N ASP A 138 -13.38 1.76 12.41
CA ASP A 138 -14.83 1.90 12.35
C ASP A 138 -15.46 0.73 11.52
N PRO A 139 -16.80 0.60 11.36
CA PRO A 139 -17.49 -0.68 11.59
C PRO A 139 -17.28 -1.84 10.60
N HIS A 140 -16.54 -1.65 9.50
CA HIS A 140 -16.47 -2.66 8.42
C HIS A 140 -15.03 -3.01 8.01
N VAL A 141 -14.46 -4.02 8.66
CA VAL A 141 -13.16 -4.59 8.32
C VAL A 141 -13.32 -6.01 7.81
N THR A 142 -12.69 -6.29 6.68
CA THR A 142 -12.37 -7.64 6.20
C THR A 142 -10.86 -7.73 6.10
N ASP A 143 -10.25 -8.63 6.84
CA ASP A 143 -8.83 -9.01 6.72
C ASP A 143 -8.82 -10.48 6.32
N THR A 144 -8.02 -10.82 5.32
CA THR A 144 -7.86 -12.19 4.85
C THR A 144 -6.42 -12.49 4.49
N ILE A 145 -5.83 -13.43 5.23
CA ILE A 145 -4.55 -14.05 4.87
C ILE A 145 -4.79 -15.48 4.38
N SER A 146 -4.41 -15.79 3.14
CA SER A 146 -4.67 -17.09 2.51
C SER A 146 -3.41 -17.78 2.00
N ASN A 147 -3.44 -19.12 1.98
CA ASN A 147 -2.35 -19.98 1.48
C ASN A 147 -0.97 -19.71 2.08
N SER A 148 -0.91 -19.42 3.38
CA SER A 148 0.33 -19.09 4.10
C SER A 148 1.05 -20.33 4.66
N ASP A 149 2.39 -20.35 4.55
CA ASP A 149 3.28 -21.22 5.35
C ASP A 149 3.55 -20.54 6.72
N PRO A 150 4.09 -21.21 7.76
CA PRO A 150 3.87 -20.82 9.16
C PRO A 150 4.52 -19.47 9.54
N HIS A 151 3.94 -18.80 10.55
CA HIS A 151 4.31 -17.50 11.16
C HIS A 151 3.56 -16.28 10.61
N VAL A 152 2.23 -16.36 10.65
CA VAL A 152 1.32 -15.24 10.38
C VAL A 152 0.80 -14.65 11.70
N ARG A 153 0.82 -13.33 11.82
CA ARG A 153 0.19 -12.58 12.92
C ARG A 153 -0.69 -11.45 12.37
N ALA A 154 -2.00 -11.70 12.33
CA ALA A 154 -3.01 -10.67 12.11
C ALA A 154 -3.52 -10.13 13.46
N MET A 155 -3.61 -8.80 13.61
CA MET A 155 -4.09 -8.16 14.85
C MET A 155 -5.06 -7.01 14.58
N HIS A 156 -6.28 -7.14 15.12
CA HIS A 156 -7.28 -6.08 15.14
C HIS A 156 -7.38 -5.46 16.53
N THR A 157 -6.99 -4.19 16.66
CA THR A 157 -7.07 -3.47 17.95
C THR A 157 -8.09 -2.34 17.87
N LYS A 158 -9.13 -2.38 18.70
CA LYS A 158 -10.04 -1.25 18.95
C LYS A 158 -9.64 -0.60 20.27
N ILE A 159 -9.06 0.61 20.26
CA ILE A 159 -8.86 1.44 21.45
C ILE A 159 -9.86 2.59 21.44
#